data_AF-A0A814NW81-F1
#
_entry.id   AF-A0A814NW81-F1
#
_cell.length_a   1.000
_cell.length_b   1.000
_cell.length_c   1.000
_cell.angle_alpha   90.00
_cell.angle_beta   90.00
_cell.angle_gamma   90.00
#
_symmetry.space_group_name_H-M   'P 1'
#
loop_
_entity.id
_entity.type
_entity.pdbx_description
1 polymer ?
#
loop_
_entity_poly.entity_id
_entity_poly.type
_entity_poly.pdbx_seq_one_letter_code
_entity_poly.pdbx_strand_id
1 'polypeptide(L)'
;MVGFNLQNKESVNSMYICSHCLLLLRDPFQLTDCGHRFCQSCINEQEGDMIICSECREKTSRKKLIADRGFKNDMQALPIVCSLCSWTDVLKNYQDHLNQIHPNPICDYCGEKFSSINDLDRHKQYDCEKITVYCSLKKFGCEEMILRINLRQHYLSEHHQKTLINIVRHLISTLPNITYKQSEISSQMIIDLPHTTENNTIQLQEFDEMINLLSGGIETLSDDIQRLFTESIRHKNVLDPLAQDIPILKISIQEQNAFLDGMKINQQVLQQDLASMEQKLNAMKASSYDGTFIWKITNVQEKMVDAQSERQTSIYSTPFYSSSTGYKMCTRLYLYGDGNARRTHMSLFFVLLRGEYDAILKFPFHYKVTFCLYDQSGQQRHILDSFRPDVKSTSFQRPRSDMNIASGIPKFIPLTIIQPDNNPYVRDDTMFIKVIIDFDDMPKTLLPYVLNLNPGIPTEIQQKMIQQESARRQQQQTSTSPIANAETDQSVKVNLQQANALLNIPANMDNKLSDPTNNTINRIAD
;
A
#
# COMPACT_ATOMS: atom_id res chain seq x y z
N MET A 1 6.18 -29.14 9.56
CA MET A 1 4.86 -29.07 8.93
C MET A 1 4.21 -30.43 9.06
N VAL A 2 2.99 -30.49 9.59
CA VAL A 2 2.19 -31.73 9.58
C VAL A 2 1.78 -32.10 8.14
N GLY A 3 1.15 -33.25 7.96
CA GLY A 3 0.82 -33.83 6.66
C GLY A 3 0.00 -32.89 5.74
N PHE A 4 -0.13 -33.24 4.46
CA PHE A 4 -0.92 -32.46 3.51
C PHE A 4 -2.43 -32.61 3.81
N ASN A 5 -3.12 -31.47 3.93
CA ASN A 5 -4.56 -31.42 4.06
C ASN A 5 -5.21 -31.31 2.68
N LEU A 6 -5.97 -32.33 2.30
CA LEU A 6 -6.57 -32.50 0.97
C LEU A 6 -8.09 -32.74 1.08
N GLN A 7 -8.86 -32.27 0.10
CA GLN A 7 -10.31 -32.51 0.06
C GLN A 7 -10.65 -33.99 -0.06
N ASN A 8 -9.86 -34.74 -0.83
CA ASN A 8 -10.11 -36.16 -1.10
C ASN A 8 -9.43 -37.11 -0.10
N LYS A 9 -9.06 -36.64 1.10
CA LYS A 9 -8.33 -37.42 2.12
C LYS A 9 -8.95 -38.79 2.44
N GLU A 10 -10.28 -38.90 2.38
CA GLU A 10 -11.01 -40.14 2.69
C GLU A 10 -10.94 -41.18 1.56
N SER A 11 -10.61 -40.75 0.34
CA SER A 11 -10.44 -41.62 -0.82
C SER A 11 -9.00 -42.13 -1.00
N VAL A 12 -8.05 -41.57 -0.27
CA VAL A 12 -6.64 -41.96 -0.35
C VAL A 12 -6.40 -43.20 0.52
N ASN A 13 -5.64 -44.16 -0.01
CA ASN A 13 -5.28 -45.38 0.73
C ASN A 13 -4.63 -45.03 2.08
N SER A 14 -5.08 -45.69 3.15
CA SER A 14 -4.61 -45.47 4.53
C SER A 14 -3.09 -45.60 4.69
N MET A 15 -2.41 -46.35 3.81
CA MET A 15 -0.94 -46.46 3.84
C MET A 15 -0.22 -45.13 3.62
N TYR A 16 -0.86 -44.14 2.98
CA TYR A 16 -0.32 -42.81 2.75
C TYR A 16 -0.69 -41.80 3.84
N ILE A 17 -1.46 -42.22 4.84
CA ILE A 17 -1.93 -41.37 5.92
C ILE A 17 -0.98 -41.48 7.11
N CYS A 18 -0.68 -40.35 7.73
CA CYS A 18 0.16 -40.29 8.91
C CYS A 18 -0.56 -40.85 10.13
N SER A 19 0.07 -41.81 10.78
CA SER A 19 -0.40 -42.47 12.01
C SER A 19 -0.54 -41.56 13.24
N HIS A 20 -0.16 -40.29 13.13
CA HIS A 20 -0.27 -39.31 14.22
C HIS A 20 -1.24 -38.17 13.89
N CYS A 21 -1.02 -37.46 12.77
CA CYS A 21 -1.87 -36.32 12.41
C CYS A 21 -3.05 -36.68 11.51
N LEU A 22 -3.16 -37.93 11.04
CA LEU A 22 -4.23 -38.44 10.19
C LEU A 22 -4.40 -37.66 8.86
N LEU A 23 -3.36 -36.95 8.44
CA LEU A 23 -3.26 -36.26 7.16
C LEU A 23 -2.34 -37.05 6.21
N LEU A 24 -2.39 -36.73 4.91
CA LEU A 24 -1.48 -37.35 3.93
C LEU A 24 -0.02 -37.09 4.34
N LEU A 25 0.82 -38.12 4.35
CA LEU A 25 2.20 -38.04 4.82
C LEU A 25 3.00 -36.93 4.12
N ARG A 26 3.68 -36.11 4.92
CA ARG A 26 4.67 -35.12 4.47
C ARG A 26 6.02 -35.50 5.03
N ASP A 27 6.98 -35.70 4.13
CA ASP A 27 8.32 -36.19 4.46
C ASP A 27 8.25 -37.45 5.35
N PRO A 28 7.82 -38.60 4.79
CA PRO A 28 7.52 -39.80 5.57
C PRO A 28 8.76 -40.40 6.22
N PHE A 29 8.63 -40.72 7.50
CA PHE A 29 9.57 -41.51 8.27
C PHE A 29 8.90 -42.81 8.70
N GLN A 30 9.63 -43.92 8.59
CA GLN A 30 9.16 -45.25 8.96
C GLN A 30 9.88 -45.73 10.22
N LEU A 31 9.13 -46.33 11.15
CA LEU A 31 9.70 -47.09 12.27
C LEU A 31 10.01 -48.51 11.79
N THR A 32 11.27 -48.96 11.87
CA THR A 32 11.63 -50.27 11.32
C THR A 32 11.09 -51.44 12.11
N ASP A 33 10.81 -51.26 13.41
CA ASP A 33 10.32 -52.35 14.26
C ASP A 33 8.84 -52.69 13.97
N CYS A 34 8.00 -51.70 13.68
CA CYS A 34 6.56 -51.90 13.46
C CYS A 34 6.04 -51.52 12.06
N GLY A 35 6.87 -50.90 11.22
CA GLY A 35 6.54 -50.54 9.85
C GLY A 35 5.65 -49.31 9.66
N HIS A 36 5.09 -48.73 10.73
CA HIS A 36 4.20 -47.55 10.67
C HIS A 36 4.94 -46.28 10.25
N ARG A 37 4.23 -45.39 9.55
CA ARG A 37 4.79 -44.17 8.94
C ARG A 37 4.23 -42.90 9.56
N PHE A 38 5.12 -41.92 9.72
CA PHE A 38 4.82 -40.64 10.35
C PHE A 38 5.38 -39.50 9.51
N CYS A 39 4.75 -38.33 9.56
CA CYS A 39 5.36 -37.11 9.04
C CYS A 39 6.60 -36.77 9.86
N GLN A 40 7.64 -36.21 9.22
CA GLN A 40 8.87 -35.78 9.90
C GLN A 40 8.60 -34.90 11.12
N SER A 41 7.67 -33.95 11.03
CA SER A 41 7.35 -33.10 12.18
C SER A 41 6.64 -33.86 13.30
N CYS A 42 5.73 -34.78 12.97
CA CYS A 42 4.97 -35.53 13.97
C CYS A 42 5.85 -36.47 14.79
N ILE A 43 6.89 -37.06 14.18
CA ILE A 43 7.81 -37.93 14.90
C ILE A 43 8.86 -37.15 15.69
N ASN A 44 9.16 -35.92 15.25
CA ASN A 44 10.09 -35.03 15.94
C ASN A 44 9.51 -34.37 17.19
N GLU A 45 8.18 -34.33 17.34
CA GLU A 45 7.50 -33.85 18.55
C GLU A 45 7.66 -34.79 19.76
N GLN A 46 8.05 -36.06 19.56
CA GLN A 46 8.35 -36.96 20.67
C GLN A 46 9.79 -36.72 21.19
N GLU A 47 9.91 -36.32 22.45
CA GLU A 47 11.18 -36.11 23.15
C GLU A 47 11.74 -37.43 23.71
N GLY A 48 13.06 -37.62 23.61
CA GLY A 48 13.78 -38.81 24.11
C GLY A 48 14.32 -39.77 23.03
N ASP A 49 15.17 -40.71 23.49
CA ASP A 49 15.85 -41.71 22.65
C ASP A 49 14.97 -42.92 22.28
N MET A 50 13.82 -43.07 22.95
CA MET A 50 12.80 -44.06 22.63
C MET A 50 11.54 -43.37 22.09
N ILE A 51 11.12 -43.78 20.90
CA ILE A 51 9.89 -43.36 20.24
C ILE A 51 8.80 -44.38 20.57
N ILE A 52 7.62 -43.89 20.93
CA ILE A 52 6.44 -44.75 21.14
C ILE A 52 5.52 -44.59 19.94
N CYS A 53 5.31 -45.70 19.21
CA CYS A 53 4.38 -45.71 18.08
C CYS A 53 2.96 -45.37 18.54
N SER A 54 2.33 -44.35 17.94
CA SER A 54 0.97 -43.94 18.32
C SER A 54 -0.11 -44.95 17.91
N GLU A 55 0.17 -45.83 16.95
CA GLU A 55 -0.77 -46.86 16.49
C GLU A 55 -0.62 -48.18 17.27
N CYS A 56 0.57 -48.80 17.27
CA CYS A 56 0.78 -50.10 17.92
C CYS A 56 1.34 -50.03 19.34
N ARG A 57 1.70 -48.84 19.84
CA ARG A 57 2.31 -48.59 21.17
C ARG A 57 3.67 -49.26 21.41
N GLU A 58 4.30 -49.79 20.36
CA GLU A 58 5.64 -50.36 20.44
C GLU A 58 6.70 -49.28 20.68
N LYS A 59 7.69 -49.61 21.51
CA LYS A 59 8.81 -48.72 21.83
C LYS A 59 9.99 -49.04 20.91
N THR A 60 10.37 -48.05 20.11
CA THR A 60 11.45 -48.17 19.12
C THR A 60 12.55 -47.17 19.44
N SER A 61 13.82 -47.58 19.31
CA SER A 61 14.92 -46.62 19.44
C SER A 61 14.88 -45.60 18.30
N ARG A 62 15.15 -44.33 18.61
CA ARG A 62 15.23 -43.25 17.62
C ARG A 62 16.26 -43.52 16.51
N LYS A 63 17.28 -44.35 16.78
CA LYS A 63 18.27 -44.79 15.78
C LYS A 63 17.69 -45.71 14.69
N LYS A 64 16.55 -46.33 14.96
CA LYS A 64 15.80 -47.20 14.03
C LYS A 64 14.71 -46.45 13.24
N LEU A 65 14.80 -45.12 13.22
CA LEU A 65 13.92 -44.26 12.45
C LEU A 65 14.56 -44.00 11.08
N ILE A 66 13.86 -44.38 10.00
CA ILE A 66 14.38 -44.23 8.64
C ILE A 66 13.53 -43.22 7.86
N ALA A 67 14.18 -42.26 7.21
CA ALA A 67 13.52 -41.41 6.22
C ALA A 67 13.18 -42.24 4.99
N ASP A 68 11.88 -42.46 4.74
CA ASP A 68 11.41 -43.35 3.68
C ASP A 68 11.34 -42.59 2.35
N ARG A 69 12.51 -42.33 1.78
CA ARG A 69 12.65 -41.56 0.53
C ARG A 69 12.03 -42.28 -0.67
N GLY A 70 12.05 -43.62 -0.68
CA GLY A 70 11.38 -44.43 -1.70
C GLY A 70 9.89 -44.19 -1.67
N PHE A 71 9.27 -44.34 -0.51
CA PHE A 71 7.85 -44.08 -0.33
C PHE A 71 7.47 -42.63 -0.62
N LYS A 72 8.31 -41.65 -0.25
CA LYS A 72 8.11 -40.24 -0.60
C LYS A 72 8.01 -40.02 -2.11
N ASN A 73 8.82 -40.73 -2.90
CA ASN A 73 8.81 -40.64 -4.36
C ASN A 73 7.56 -41.31 -4.94
N ASP A 74 7.17 -42.47 -4.41
CA ASP A 74 5.95 -43.18 -4.83
C ASP A 74 4.69 -42.32 -4.60
N MET A 75 4.68 -41.56 -3.51
CA MET A 75 3.59 -40.63 -3.19
C MET A 75 3.41 -39.49 -4.21
N GLN A 76 4.44 -39.14 -4.99
CA GLN A 76 4.37 -38.00 -5.91
C GLN A 76 3.35 -38.18 -7.03
N ALA A 77 3.03 -39.42 -7.39
CA ALA A 77 2.06 -39.75 -8.42
C ALA A 77 0.61 -39.83 -7.90
N LEU A 78 0.37 -39.60 -6.61
CA LEU A 78 -0.96 -39.71 -6.02
C LEU A 78 -1.89 -38.62 -6.54
N PRO A 79 -3.11 -38.96 -7.00
CA PRO A 79 -4.12 -37.98 -7.36
C PRO A 79 -4.66 -37.29 -6.11
N ILE A 80 -4.65 -35.96 -6.13
CA ILE A 80 -5.05 -35.11 -5.03
C ILE A 80 -6.05 -34.07 -5.49
N VAL A 81 -6.88 -33.61 -4.55
CA VAL A 81 -7.78 -32.47 -4.73
C VAL A 81 -7.37 -31.40 -3.73
N CYS A 82 -7.14 -30.18 -4.24
CA CYS A 82 -6.73 -29.04 -3.43
C CYS A 82 -7.74 -28.78 -2.31
N SER A 83 -7.27 -28.41 -1.12
CA SER A 83 -8.17 -28.07 0.00
C SER A 83 -8.86 -26.72 -0.16
N LEU A 84 -8.32 -25.83 -1.00
CA LEU A 84 -8.76 -24.44 -1.14
C LEU A 84 -9.52 -24.15 -2.44
N CYS A 85 -9.52 -25.06 -3.40
CA CYS A 85 -10.25 -24.91 -4.67
C CYS A 85 -10.56 -26.28 -5.29
N SER A 86 -11.27 -26.29 -6.42
CA SER A 86 -11.63 -27.52 -7.15
C SER A 86 -10.50 -28.06 -8.03
N TRP A 87 -9.25 -27.61 -7.86
CA TRP A 87 -8.12 -28.08 -8.65
C TRP A 87 -7.75 -29.52 -8.29
N THR A 88 -7.48 -30.33 -9.32
CA THR A 88 -7.15 -31.74 -9.21
C THR A 88 -5.94 -32.07 -10.08
N ASP A 89 -4.94 -32.73 -9.51
CA ASP A 89 -3.75 -33.21 -10.23
C ASP A 89 -2.99 -34.20 -9.32
N VAL A 90 -1.74 -34.53 -9.64
CA VAL A 90 -0.85 -35.33 -8.80
C VAL A 90 -0.14 -34.50 -7.72
N LEU A 91 0.22 -35.15 -6.60
CA LEU A 91 0.90 -34.52 -5.46
C LEU A 91 2.17 -33.75 -5.86
N LYS A 92 2.91 -34.21 -6.87
CA LYS A 92 4.10 -33.55 -7.40
C LYS A 92 3.87 -32.08 -7.77
N ASN A 93 2.72 -31.78 -8.36
CA ASN A 93 2.40 -30.44 -8.87
C ASN A 93 1.72 -29.57 -7.82
N TYR A 94 1.46 -30.11 -6.63
CA TYR A 94 0.66 -29.43 -5.61
C TYR A 94 1.32 -28.14 -5.12
N GLN A 95 2.63 -28.18 -4.87
CA GLN A 95 3.35 -27.02 -4.35
C GLN A 95 3.37 -25.87 -5.36
N ASP A 96 3.52 -26.18 -6.65
CA ASP A 96 3.51 -25.18 -7.73
C ASP A 96 2.10 -24.58 -7.89
N HIS A 97 1.05 -25.42 -7.84
CA HIS A 97 -0.34 -24.95 -7.82
C HIS A 97 -0.60 -23.99 -6.65
N LEU A 98 -0.18 -24.34 -5.43
CA LEU A 98 -0.37 -23.49 -4.25
C LEU A 98 0.34 -22.15 -4.41
N ASN A 99 1.57 -22.15 -4.93
CA ASN A 99 2.34 -20.92 -5.13
C ASN A 99 1.75 -20.02 -6.22
N GLN A 100 1.15 -20.58 -7.28
CA GLN A 100 0.61 -19.80 -8.41
C GLN A 100 -0.83 -19.33 -8.19
N ILE A 101 -1.68 -20.19 -7.64
CA ILE A 101 -3.13 -19.95 -7.53
C ILE A 101 -3.52 -19.42 -6.15
N HIS A 102 -2.75 -19.75 -5.11
CA HIS A 102 -3.01 -19.34 -3.73
C HIS A 102 -1.82 -18.59 -3.10
N PRO A 103 -1.32 -17.48 -3.71
CA PRO A 103 -0.18 -16.74 -3.19
C PRO A 103 -0.49 -16.01 -1.87
N ASN A 104 -1.78 -15.76 -1.57
CA ASN A 104 -2.23 -15.12 -0.33
C ASN A 104 -3.43 -15.85 0.28
N PRO A 105 -3.24 -17.06 0.84
CA PRO A 105 -4.37 -17.87 1.29
C PRO A 105 -5.01 -17.28 2.56
N ILE A 106 -6.32 -17.48 2.69
CA ILE A 106 -7.15 -16.95 3.78
C ILE A 106 -7.50 -18.08 4.74
N CYS A 107 -7.48 -17.81 6.05
CA CYS A 107 -7.93 -18.78 7.03
C CYS A 107 -9.45 -18.89 7.06
N ASP A 108 -9.97 -20.10 6.83
CA ASP A 108 -11.42 -20.38 6.83
C ASP A 108 -12.11 -20.17 8.19
N TYR A 109 -11.33 -20.08 9.29
CA TYR A 109 -11.84 -19.92 10.65
C TYR A 109 -11.79 -18.46 11.14
N CYS A 110 -10.66 -17.77 10.94
CA CYS A 110 -10.48 -16.40 11.44
C CYS A 110 -10.60 -15.32 10.38
N GLY A 111 -10.48 -15.66 9.09
CA GLY A 111 -10.53 -14.72 7.97
C GLY A 111 -9.22 -13.97 7.69
N GLU A 112 -8.13 -14.25 8.40
CA GLU A 112 -6.84 -13.59 8.19
C GLU A 112 -6.13 -14.08 6.92
N LYS A 113 -5.41 -13.16 6.27
CA LYS A 113 -4.62 -13.43 5.05
C LYS A 113 -3.18 -13.75 5.42
N PHE A 114 -2.60 -14.75 4.76
CA PHE A 114 -1.23 -15.18 4.99
C PHE A 114 -0.38 -15.02 3.73
N SER A 115 0.93 -14.85 3.90
CA SER A 115 1.93 -14.72 2.82
C SER A 115 2.22 -16.02 2.08
N SER A 116 1.88 -17.16 2.70
CA SER A 116 2.05 -18.48 2.11
C SER A 116 1.08 -19.47 2.74
N ILE A 117 0.85 -20.58 2.04
CA ILE A 117 0.07 -21.70 2.58
C ILE A 117 0.73 -22.32 3.82
N ASN A 118 2.06 -22.28 3.89
CA ASN A 118 2.82 -22.80 5.03
C ASN A 118 2.59 -21.94 6.28
N ASP A 119 2.47 -20.62 6.10
CA ASP A 119 2.13 -19.70 7.19
C ASP A 119 0.67 -19.88 7.63
N LEU A 120 -0.24 -20.13 6.69
CA LEU A 120 -1.63 -20.46 7.00
C LEU A 120 -1.76 -21.79 7.76
N ASP A 121 -1.04 -22.83 7.35
CA ASP A 121 -1.06 -24.13 8.02
C ASP A 121 -0.46 -24.04 9.43
N ARG A 122 0.64 -23.31 9.61
CA ARG A 122 1.22 -23.02 10.93
C ARG A 122 0.21 -22.27 11.81
N HIS A 123 -0.46 -21.25 11.25
CA HIS A 123 -1.51 -20.53 11.95
C HIS A 123 -2.66 -21.45 12.37
N LYS A 124 -3.23 -22.27 11.45
CA LYS A 124 -4.30 -23.23 11.79
C LYS A 124 -3.87 -24.21 12.89
N GLN A 125 -2.60 -24.62 12.89
CA GLN A 125 -2.06 -25.57 13.84
C GLN A 125 -1.80 -24.98 15.24
N TYR A 126 -1.24 -23.77 15.33
CA TYR A 126 -0.72 -23.23 16.60
C TYR A 126 -1.39 -21.93 17.05
N ASP A 127 -1.81 -21.08 16.12
CA ASP A 127 -2.14 -19.67 16.42
C ASP A 127 -3.64 -19.34 16.28
N CYS A 128 -4.40 -20.11 15.49
CA CYS A 128 -5.78 -19.76 15.16
C CYS A 128 -6.72 -19.88 16.37
N GLU A 129 -7.14 -18.74 16.92
CA GLU A 129 -8.03 -18.67 18.08
C GLU A 129 -9.44 -19.18 17.80
N LYS A 130 -9.91 -19.05 16.56
CA LYS A 130 -11.28 -19.41 16.13
C LYS A 130 -11.41 -20.85 15.61
N ILE A 131 -10.33 -21.65 15.65
CA ILE A 131 -10.39 -23.07 15.28
C ILE A 131 -10.86 -23.92 16.45
N THR A 132 -11.70 -24.93 16.19
CA THR A 132 -12.07 -25.94 17.19
C THR A 132 -11.02 -27.03 17.30
N VAL A 133 -10.54 -27.31 18.51
CA VAL A 133 -9.53 -28.32 18.81
C VAL A 133 -9.99 -29.26 19.92
N TYR A 134 -9.41 -30.46 19.98
CA TYR A 134 -9.57 -31.35 21.13
C TYR A 134 -8.77 -30.84 22.33
N CYS A 135 -9.29 -31.06 23.53
CA CYS A 135 -8.53 -30.83 24.75
C CYS A 135 -7.26 -31.72 24.80
N SER A 136 -6.13 -31.17 25.24
CA SER A 136 -4.87 -31.91 25.39
C SER A 136 -4.98 -33.09 26.38
N LEU A 137 -5.97 -33.06 27.27
CA LEU A 137 -6.28 -34.11 28.24
C LEU A 137 -7.29 -35.14 27.71
N LYS A 138 -7.53 -35.20 26.39
CA LYS A 138 -8.35 -36.25 25.76
C LYS A 138 -7.95 -37.66 26.19
N LYS A 139 -6.64 -37.90 26.35
CA LYS A 139 -6.08 -39.19 26.82
C LYS A 139 -6.46 -39.54 28.27
N PHE A 140 -6.95 -38.56 29.04
CA PHE A 140 -7.37 -38.69 30.44
C PHE A 140 -8.89 -38.56 30.62
N GLY A 141 -9.67 -38.60 29.53
CA GLY A 141 -11.13 -38.72 29.58
C GLY A 141 -11.94 -37.48 29.15
N CYS A 142 -11.30 -36.40 28.67
CA CYS A 142 -12.04 -35.25 28.11
C CYS A 142 -12.30 -35.41 26.60
N GLU A 143 -13.57 -35.60 26.21
CA GLU A 143 -13.96 -35.76 24.80
C GLU A 143 -14.45 -34.47 24.13
N GLU A 144 -14.50 -33.34 24.85
CA GLU A 144 -15.02 -32.08 24.33
C GLU A 144 -14.13 -31.48 23.22
N MET A 145 -14.80 -30.95 22.18
CA MET A 145 -14.19 -30.09 21.15
C MET A 145 -14.50 -28.64 21.45
N ILE A 146 -13.46 -27.82 21.62
CA ILE A 146 -13.58 -26.43 22.08
C ILE A 146 -12.86 -25.49 21.12
N LEU A 147 -13.39 -24.29 20.92
CA LEU A 147 -12.66 -23.22 20.26
C LEU A 147 -11.36 -22.91 21.01
N ARG A 148 -10.24 -22.76 20.31
CA ARG A 148 -8.93 -22.52 20.92
C ARG A 148 -8.92 -21.29 21.86
N ILE A 149 -9.67 -20.24 21.53
CA ILE A 149 -9.84 -19.07 22.40
C ILE A 149 -10.47 -19.40 23.76
N ASN A 150 -11.33 -20.42 23.81
CA ASN A 150 -12.05 -20.85 25.01
C ASN A 150 -11.31 -21.96 25.77
N LEU A 151 -10.14 -22.41 25.28
CA LEU A 151 -9.40 -23.52 25.90
C LEU A 151 -8.98 -23.21 27.35
N ARG A 152 -8.60 -21.95 27.62
CA ARG A 152 -8.26 -21.49 28.98
C ARG A 152 -9.43 -21.63 29.94
N GLN A 153 -10.62 -21.20 29.53
CA GLN A 153 -11.82 -21.29 30.36
C GLN A 153 -12.27 -22.75 30.53
N HIS A 154 -12.12 -23.57 29.50
CA HIS A 154 -12.39 -25.00 29.54
C HIS A 154 -11.48 -25.74 30.56
N TYR A 155 -10.18 -25.41 30.63
CA TYR A 155 -9.28 -25.96 31.67
C TYR A 155 -9.67 -25.55 33.10
N LEU A 156 -10.37 -24.44 33.27
CA LEU A 156 -10.88 -23.97 34.56
C LEU A 156 -12.24 -24.57 34.93
N SER A 157 -12.84 -25.39 34.05
CA SER A 157 -14.09 -26.10 34.37
C SER A 157 -13.92 -27.05 35.55
N GLU A 158 -14.98 -27.23 36.33
CA GLU A 158 -14.99 -28.13 37.48
C GLU A 158 -14.59 -29.56 37.11
N HIS A 159 -14.99 -30.01 35.92
CA HIS A 159 -14.58 -31.30 35.36
C HIS A 159 -13.06 -31.40 35.17
N HIS A 160 -12.43 -30.41 34.56
CA HIS A 160 -10.97 -30.40 34.34
C HIS A 160 -10.16 -30.29 35.62
N GLN A 161 -10.59 -29.46 36.56
CA GLN A 161 -9.92 -29.31 37.84
C GLN A 161 -9.93 -30.62 38.64
N LYS A 162 -11.05 -31.37 38.62
CA LYS A 162 -11.15 -32.71 39.22
C LYS A 162 -10.21 -33.71 38.54
N THR A 163 -10.15 -33.73 37.21
CA THR A 163 -9.25 -34.61 36.46
C THR A 163 -7.77 -34.33 36.76
N LEU A 164 -7.36 -33.07 36.81
CA LEU A 164 -5.98 -32.67 37.16
C LEU A 164 -5.60 -33.06 38.60
N ILE A 165 -6.50 -32.82 39.56
CA ILE A 165 -6.27 -33.20 40.97
C ILE A 165 -6.13 -34.72 41.11
N ASN A 166 -6.89 -35.51 40.35
CA ASN A 166 -6.79 -36.96 40.39
C ASN A 166 -5.45 -37.46 39.83
N ILE A 167 -4.95 -36.84 38.76
CA ILE A 167 -3.62 -37.14 38.19
C ILE A 167 -2.52 -36.81 39.22
N VAL A 168 -2.56 -35.63 39.83
CA VAL A 168 -1.58 -35.20 40.85
C VAL A 168 -1.62 -36.09 42.09
N ARG A 169 -2.82 -36.46 42.57
CA ARG A 169 -2.98 -37.35 43.74
C ARG A 169 -2.38 -38.73 43.49
N HIS A 170 -2.54 -39.26 42.28
CA HIS A 170 -1.94 -40.55 41.90
C HIS A 170 -0.41 -40.48 41.93
N LEU A 171 0.19 -39.40 41.40
CA LEU A 171 1.64 -39.17 41.40
C LEU A 171 2.23 -38.99 42.81
N ILE A 172 1.48 -38.32 43.71
CA ILE A 172 1.89 -38.11 45.11
C ILE A 172 1.80 -39.43 45.91
N SER A 173 0.79 -40.26 45.64
CA SER A 173 0.61 -41.55 46.34
C SER A 173 1.68 -42.60 46.01
N THR A 174 2.46 -42.38 44.96
CA THR A 174 3.52 -43.28 44.49
C THR A 174 4.93 -42.91 44.94
N LEU A 175 5.11 -41.89 45.79
CA LEU A 175 6.41 -41.45 46.32
C LEU A 175 6.54 -41.76 47.83
N PRO A 176 7.60 -42.45 48.31
CA PRO A 176 7.82 -42.62 49.74
C PRO A 176 8.39 -41.34 50.39
N ASN A 177 7.82 -40.96 51.53
CA ASN A 177 8.17 -39.76 52.31
C ASN A 177 9.62 -39.78 52.82
N ILE A 178 10.42 -38.78 52.47
CA ILE A 178 11.66 -38.44 53.16
C ILE A 178 11.41 -37.18 54.00
N THR A 179 11.21 -37.35 55.30
CA THR A 179 11.21 -36.25 56.28
C THR A 179 12.51 -36.24 57.07
N TYR A 180 13.25 -35.16 56.92
CA TYR A 180 14.50 -34.84 57.62
C TYR A 180 14.19 -34.26 59.02
N LYS A 181 14.77 -34.83 60.09
CA LYS A 181 14.87 -34.18 61.40
C LYS A 181 16.30 -34.30 61.95
N GLN A 182 16.69 -33.21 62.61
CA GLN A 182 18.02 -32.81 63.09
C GLN A 182 18.69 -33.75 64.10
N SER A 183 20.01 -33.91 63.89
CA SER A 183 21.15 -33.94 64.84
C SER A 183 20.94 -34.42 66.29
N GLU A 184 21.70 -35.44 66.71
CA GLU A 184 22.95 -35.33 67.52
C GLU A 184 23.36 -36.70 68.11
N ILE A 185 24.64 -36.78 68.50
CA ILE A 185 25.25 -37.57 69.59
C ILE A 185 26.14 -38.78 69.21
N SER A 186 27.37 -38.62 69.71
CA SER A 186 28.56 -39.48 69.81
C SER A 186 28.35 -40.96 70.15
N SER A 187 29.29 -41.78 69.69
CA SER A 187 29.46 -43.18 70.13
C SER A 187 30.55 -43.30 71.20
N GLN A 188 30.22 -43.96 72.31
CA GLN A 188 31.18 -44.55 73.24
C GLN A 188 30.75 -45.99 73.59
N MET A 189 31.63 -46.95 73.29
CA MET A 189 31.94 -48.22 73.96
C MET A 189 30.84 -49.23 74.42
N ILE A 190 31.01 -50.46 73.91
CA ILE A 190 31.28 -51.73 74.66
C ILE A 190 30.13 -52.72 74.99
N ILE A 191 30.34 -53.97 74.49
CA ILE A 191 30.18 -55.33 75.10
C ILE A 191 29.00 -56.28 74.74
N ASP A 192 29.46 -57.50 74.39
CA ASP A 192 28.97 -58.88 74.54
C ASP A 192 27.82 -59.50 73.71
N LEU A 193 28.21 -60.60 73.04
CA LEU A 193 27.44 -61.75 72.52
C LEU A 193 26.92 -62.63 73.70
N PRO A 194 25.95 -63.59 73.56
CA PRO A 194 25.86 -64.53 72.41
C PRO A 194 24.47 -65.17 72.04
N HIS A 195 24.52 -65.92 70.90
CA HIS A 195 23.72 -67.07 70.43
C HIS A 195 22.30 -66.92 69.86
N THR A 196 22.18 -67.05 68.52
CA THR A 196 21.21 -67.94 67.80
C THR A 196 21.69 -68.06 66.34
N THR A 197 22.06 -69.25 65.86
CA THR A 197 22.88 -69.41 64.61
C THR A 197 22.13 -69.90 63.37
N GLU A 198 20.81 -70.16 63.43
CA GLU A 198 20.01 -70.55 62.24
C GLU A 198 19.10 -69.44 61.70
N ASN A 199 18.64 -68.50 62.52
CA ASN A 199 17.92 -67.30 62.04
C ASN A 199 18.86 -66.24 61.46
N ASN A 200 20.11 -66.21 61.93
CA ASN A 200 21.10 -65.21 61.50
C ASN A 200 21.63 -65.48 60.09
N THR A 201 21.69 -66.73 59.63
CA THR A 201 22.13 -67.05 58.25
C THR A 201 21.12 -66.64 57.17
N ILE A 202 19.82 -66.72 57.45
CA ILE A 202 18.76 -66.23 56.56
C ILE A 202 18.71 -64.69 56.59
N GLN A 203 18.80 -64.07 57.78
CA GLN A 203 18.89 -62.61 57.90
C GLN A 203 20.15 -62.01 57.25
N LEU A 204 21.28 -62.72 57.28
CA LEU A 204 22.53 -62.31 56.61
C LEU A 204 22.42 -62.42 55.07
N GLN A 205 21.73 -63.44 54.53
CA GLN A 205 21.46 -63.55 53.09
C GLN A 205 20.53 -62.45 52.58
N GLU A 206 19.47 -62.11 53.33
CA GLU A 206 18.58 -60.99 53.01
C GLU A 206 19.32 -59.63 53.10
N PHE A 207 20.27 -59.51 54.03
CA PHE A 207 21.12 -58.33 54.13
C PHE A 207 22.10 -58.19 52.95
N ASP A 208 22.71 -59.30 52.51
CA ASP A 208 23.60 -59.31 51.34
C ASP A 208 22.83 -58.99 50.04
N GLU A 209 21.60 -59.49 49.88
CA GLU A 209 20.74 -59.08 48.77
C GLU A 209 20.42 -57.59 48.81
N MET A 210 20.09 -57.04 49.99
CA MET A 210 19.88 -55.60 50.18
C MET A 210 21.13 -54.78 49.83
N ILE A 211 22.31 -55.21 50.28
CA ILE A 211 23.58 -54.53 50.02
C ILE A 211 23.87 -54.54 48.51
N ASN A 212 23.67 -55.66 47.83
CA ASN A 212 23.87 -55.75 46.38
C ASN A 212 22.87 -54.86 45.60
N LEU A 213 21.62 -54.78 46.05
CA LEU A 213 20.57 -53.95 45.44
C LEU A 213 20.84 -52.45 45.66
N LEU A 214 21.33 -52.08 46.85
CA LEU A 214 21.79 -50.72 47.16
C LEU A 214 23.05 -50.35 46.36
N SER A 215 24.01 -51.27 46.22
CA SER A 215 25.21 -51.06 45.42
C SER A 215 24.86 -50.82 43.94
N GLY A 216 23.97 -51.64 43.38
CA GLY A 216 23.47 -51.42 42.01
C GLY A 216 22.72 -50.09 41.85
N GLY A 217 21.92 -49.70 42.86
CA GLY A 217 21.26 -48.40 42.90
C GLY A 217 22.24 -47.23 42.89
N ILE A 218 23.31 -47.31 43.68
CA ILE A 218 24.37 -46.29 43.75
C ILE A 218 25.12 -46.20 42.41
N GLU A 219 25.41 -47.32 41.76
CA GLU A 219 26.04 -47.32 40.44
C GLU A 219 25.14 -46.66 39.37
N THR A 220 23.84 -46.98 39.34
CA THR A 220 22.91 -46.31 38.42
C THR A 220 22.77 -44.81 38.67
N LEU A 221 22.73 -44.38 39.95
CA LEU A 221 22.72 -42.96 40.31
C LEU A 221 24.01 -42.26 39.90
N SER A 222 25.16 -42.93 40.03
CA SER A 222 26.45 -42.41 39.57
C SER A 222 26.47 -42.20 38.05
N ASP A 223 25.94 -43.16 37.28
CA ASP A 223 25.80 -43.04 35.83
C ASP A 223 24.85 -41.91 35.42
N ASP A 224 23.72 -41.75 36.11
CA ASP A 224 22.77 -40.66 35.87
C ASP A 224 23.37 -39.29 36.17
N ILE A 225 24.15 -39.15 37.25
CA ILE A 225 24.88 -37.91 37.58
C ILE A 225 25.86 -37.56 36.45
N GLN A 226 26.62 -38.55 35.96
CA GLN A 226 27.59 -38.35 34.89
C GLN A 226 26.90 -37.93 33.57
N ARG A 227 25.73 -38.52 33.29
CA ARG A 227 24.90 -38.16 32.13
C ARG A 227 24.37 -36.73 32.24
N LEU A 228 23.79 -36.35 33.37
CA LEU A 228 23.29 -35.00 33.61
C LEU A 228 24.40 -33.94 33.52
N PHE A 229 25.60 -34.27 33.99
CA PHE A 229 26.77 -33.41 33.85
C PHE A 229 27.14 -33.18 32.38
N THR A 230 27.09 -34.24 31.57
CA THR A 230 27.36 -34.18 30.13
C THR A 230 26.28 -33.36 29.39
N GLU A 231 25.00 -33.54 29.73
CA GLU A 231 23.89 -32.75 29.18
C GLU A 231 24.01 -31.26 29.58
N SER A 232 24.41 -30.97 30.81
CA SER A 232 24.66 -29.60 31.29
C SER A 232 25.76 -28.89 30.50
N ILE A 233 26.88 -29.57 30.23
CA ILE A 233 27.95 -29.03 29.37
C ILE A 233 27.43 -28.80 27.95
N ARG A 234 26.62 -29.72 27.41
CA ARG A 234 26.05 -29.58 26.08
C ARG A 234 25.11 -28.38 25.99
N HIS A 235 24.26 -28.13 26.98
CA HIS A 235 23.41 -26.94 27.04
C HIS A 235 24.23 -25.66 27.15
N LYS A 236 25.28 -25.66 27.96
CA LYS A 236 26.19 -24.51 28.07
C LYS A 236 26.85 -24.16 26.73
N ASN A 237 27.32 -25.16 25.99
CA ASN A 237 27.92 -24.96 24.66
C ASN A 237 26.94 -24.40 23.62
N VAL A 238 25.62 -24.53 23.82
CA VAL A 238 24.59 -23.93 22.96
C VAL A 238 24.20 -22.53 23.44
N LEU A 239 24.18 -22.31 24.75
CA LEU A 239 23.81 -21.02 25.36
C LEU A 239 24.89 -19.95 25.16
N ASP A 240 26.17 -20.32 25.22
CA ASP A 240 27.28 -19.36 25.10
C ASP A 240 27.29 -18.63 23.73
N PRO A 241 27.13 -19.32 22.57
CA PRO A 241 27.00 -18.65 21.27
C PRO A 241 25.74 -17.76 21.18
N LEU A 242 24.59 -18.26 21.64
CA LEU A 242 23.34 -17.48 21.62
C LEU A 242 23.44 -16.21 22.47
N ALA A 243 24.14 -16.27 23.60
CA ALA A 243 24.41 -15.12 24.44
C ALA A 243 25.30 -14.07 23.75
N GLN A 244 26.22 -14.51 22.87
CA GLN A 244 27.05 -13.62 22.05
C GLN A 244 26.28 -13.01 20.87
N ASP A 245 25.31 -13.72 20.31
CA ASP A 245 24.51 -13.22 19.17
C ASP A 245 23.49 -12.14 19.59
N ILE A 246 22.93 -12.23 20.80
CA ILE A 246 21.96 -11.26 21.34
C ILE A 246 22.41 -9.79 21.23
N PRO A 247 23.61 -9.38 21.68
CA PRO A 247 24.05 -7.98 21.56
C PRO A 247 24.24 -7.55 20.11
N ILE A 248 24.68 -8.44 19.22
CA ILE A 248 24.85 -8.15 17.79
C ILE A 248 23.48 -7.87 17.15
N LEU A 249 22.50 -8.75 17.40
CA LEU A 249 21.13 -8.56 16.92
C LEU A 249 20.51 -7.28 17.49
N LYS A 250 20.81 -6.94 18.75
CA LYS A 250 20.32 -5.71 19.37
C LYS A 250 20.86 -4.46 18.68
N ILE A 251 22.16 -4.43 18.35
CA ILE A 251 22.78 -3.32 17.59
C ILE A 251 22.16 -3.24 16.19
N SER A 252 22.01 -4.37 15.50
CA SER A 252 21.39 -4.42 14.17
C SER A 252 19.96 -3.89 14.16
N ILE A 253 19.15 -4.26 15.16
CA ILE A 253 17.78 -3.73 15.35
C ILE A 253 17.80 -2.23 15.63
N GLN A 254 18.75 -1.74 16.43
CA GLN A 254 18.89 -0.30 16.71
C GLN A 254 19.25 0.49 15.45
N GLU A 255 20.17 -0.01 14.62
CA GLU A 255 20.54 0.61 13.34
C GLU A 255 19.36 0.62 12.35
N GLN A 256 18.64 -0.50 12.24
CA GLN A 256 17.44 -0.58 11.40
C GLN A 256 16.33 0.39 11.88
N ASN A 257 16.14 0.53 13.19
CA ASN A 257 15.17 1.49 13.74
C ASN A 257 15.59 2.94 13.44
N ALA A 258 16.87 3.28 13.60
CA ALA A 258 17.38 4.61 13.24
C ALA A 258 17.20 4.91 11.75
N PHE A 259 17.42 3.92 10.88
CA PHE A 259 17.17 4.04 9.45
C PHE A 259 15.68 4.26 9.14
N LEU A 260 14.78 3.49 9.78
CA LEU A 260 13.34 3.66 9.64
C LEU A 260 12.87 5.05 10.09
N ASP A 261 13.42 5.57 11.18
CA ASP A 261 13.10 6.91 11.66
C ASP A 261 13.57 8.00 10.68
N GLY A 262 14.73 7.82 10.04
CA GLY A 262 15.15 8.67 8.93
C GLY A 262 14.20 8.60 7.73
N MET A 263 13.72 7.41 7.36
CA MET A 263 12.73 7.24 6.28
C MET A 263 11.38 7.91 6.59
N LYS A 264 10.93 7.91 7.84
CA LYS A 264 9.68 8.58 8.24
C LYS A 264 9.73 10.08 7.97
N ILE A 265 10.86 10.73 8.24
CA ILE A 265 11.04 12.17 7.96
C ILE A 265 10.92 12.40 6.45
N ASN A 266 11.61 11.60 5.63
CA ASN A 266 11.51 11.71 4.17
C ASN A 266 10.07 11.49 3.67
N GLN A 267 9.34 10.53 4.26
CA GLN A 267 7.93 10.29 3.94
C GLN A 267 7.06 11.51 4.27
N GLN A 268 7.28 12.15 5.42
CA GLN A 268 6.54 13.36 5.80
C GLN A 268 6.80 14.52 4.84
N VAL A 269 8.06 14.75 4.45
CA VAL A 269 8.42 15.79 3.47
C VAL A 269 7.74 15.50 2.13
N LEU A 270 7.80 14.26 1.64
CA LEU A 270 7.13 13.86 0.40
C LEU A 270 5.61 14.05 0.47
N GLN A 271 4.97 13.75 1.60
CA GLN A 271 3.54 14.00 1.79
C GLN A 271 3.20 15.49 1.74
N GLN A 272 4.04 16.34 2.33
CA GLN A 272 3.88 17.80 2.28
C GLN A 272 4.05 18.33 0.85
N ASP A 273 5.03 17.83 0.11
CA ASP A 273 5.28 18.21 -1.28
C ASP A 273 4.12 17.76 -2.19
N LEU A 274 3.57 16.56 -1.98
CA LEU A 274 2.39 16.09 -2.69
C LEU A 274 1.17 16.99 -2.44
N ALA A 275 0.90 17.33 -1.18
CA ALA A 275 -0.21 18.24 -0.84
C ALA A 275 -0.04 19.63 -1.48
N SER A 276 1.19 20.16 -1.47
CA SER A 276 1.54 21.42 -2.14
C SER A 276 1.34 21.32 -3.66
N MET A 277 1.75 20.20 -4.27
CA MET A 277 1.59 19.97 -5.69
C MET A 277 0.12 19.82 -6.09
N GLU A 278 -0.70 19.11 -5.31
CA GLU A 278 -2.15 19.00 -5.51
C GLU A 278 -2.83 20.38 -5.48
N GLN A 279 -2.46 21.24 -4.54
CA GLN A 279 -2.96 22.62 -4.48
C GLN A 279 -2.60 23.41 -5.75
N LYS A 280 -1.35 23.32 -6.21
CA LYS A 280 -0.91 23.96 -7.47
C LYS A 280 -1.66 23.40 -8.69
N LEU A 281 -1.89 22.09 -8.72
CA LEU A 281 -2.58 21.41 -9.82
C LEU A 281 -4.05 21.83 -9.88
N ASN A 282 -4.72 21.92 -8.72
CA ASN A 282 -6.09 22.41 -8.62
C ASN A 282 -6.19 23.89 -9.02
N ALA A 283 -5.21 24.72 -8.65
CA ALA A 283 -5.14 26.11 -9.11
C ALA A 283 -4.96 26.20 -10.63
N MET A 284 -4.07 25.38 -11.23
CA MET A 284 -3.88 25.32 -12.68
C MET A 284 -5.14 24.86 -13.42
N LYS A 285 -5.85 23.85 -12.92
CA LYS A 285 -7.12 23.39 -13.50
C LYS A 285 -8.21 24.46 -13.49
N ALA A 286 -8.15 25.38 -12.52
CA ALA A 286 -9.11 26.48 -12.41
C ALA A 286 -8.72 27.71 -13.25
N SER A 287 -7.47 27.81 -13.71
CA SER A 287 -7.01 28.94 -14.53
C SER A 287 -7.46 28.78 -15.98
N SER A 288 -8.07 29.84 -16.52
CA SER A 288 -8.38 29.95 -17.95
C SER A 288 -7.32 30.80 -18.67
N TYR A 289 -7.19 30.61 -19.98
CA TYR A 289 -6.20 31.25 -20.86
C TYR A 289 -6.82 31.84 -22.13
N ASP A 290 -8.09 32.22 -22.09
CA ASP A 290 -8.81 32.80 -23.23
C ASP A 290 -9.48 34.14 -22.86
N GLY A 291 -9.15 34.68 -21.68
CA GLY A 291 -9.79 35.88 -21.13
C GLY A 291 -11.22 35.67 -20.66
N THR A 292 -11.70 34.42 -20.60
CA THR A 292 -12.97 34.04 -19.98
C THR A 292 -12.70 33.22 -18.73
N PHE A 293 -13.38 33.53 -17.63
CA PHE A 293 -13.20 32.79 -16.37
C PHE A 293 -14.54 32.61 -15.66
N ILE A 294 -14.80 31.41 -15.13
CA ILE A 294 -15.98 31.12 -14.31
C ILE A 294 -15.54 30.84 -12.88
N TRP A 295 -15.93 31.73 -11.97
CA TRP A 295 -15.68 31.60 -10.55
C TRP A 295 -16.83 30.87 -9.88
N LYS A 296 -16.58 29.64 -9.44
CA LYS A 296 -17.46 28.93 -8.49
C LYS A 296 -17.12 29.37 -7.07
N ILE A 297 -18.10 29.94 -6.37
CA ILE A 297 -17.96 30.38 -4.99
C ILE A 297 -18.86 29.49 -4.14
N THR A 298 -18.27 28.62 -3.33
CA THR A 298 -18.95 27.78 -2.34
C THR A 298 -19.04 28.48 -1.00
N ASN A 299 -19.82 27.96 -0.05
CA ASN A 299 -19.90 28.47 1.33
C ASN A 299 -20.32 29.95 1.35
N VAL A 300 -21.29 30.32 0.51
CA VAL A 300 -21.73 31.71 0.32
C VAL A 300 -22.34 32.25 1.61
N GLN A 301 -23.09 31.44 2.35
CA GLN A 301 -23.70 31.82 3.63
C GLN A 301 -22.63 32.20 4.66
N GLU A 302 -21.62 31.34 4.86
CA GLU A 302 -20.50 31.61 5.77
C GLU A 302 -19.77 32.90 5.35
N LYS A 303 -19.43 33.03 4.06
CA LYS A 303 -18.73 34.20 3.52
C LYS A 303 -19.57 35.48 3.60
N MET A 304 -20.89 35.38 3.59
CA MET A 304 -21.80 36.50 3.79
C MET A 304 -21.78 36.95 5.26
N VAL A 305 -21.84 36.01 6.21
CA VAL A 305 -21.73 36.30 7.66
C VAL A 305 -20.37 36.93 7.97
N ASP A 306 -19.31 36.42 7.35
CA ASP A 306 -17.96 37.00 7.38
C ASP A 306 -17.91 38.46 6.94
N ALA A 307 -18.54 38.75 5.81
CA ALA A 307 -18.57 40.10 5.26
C ALA A 307 -19.42 41.05 6.12
N GLN A 308 -20.51 40.55 6.71
CA GLN A 308 -21.40 41.30 7.61
C GLN A 308 -20.76 41.61 8.96
N SER A 309 -20.05 40.63 9.53
CA SER A 309 -19.30 40.77 10.79
C SER A 309 -17.98 41.52 10.63
N GLU A 310 -17.61 41.87 9.39
CA GLU A 310 -16.36 42.53 9.03
C GLU A 310 -15.09 41.68 9.34
N ARG A 311 -15.25 40.40 9.67
CA ARG A 311 -14.13 39.44 9.85
C ARG A 311 -13.37 39.24 8.54
N GLN A 312 -14.10 39.13 7.43
CA GLN A 312 -13.52 39.11 6.08
C GLN A 312 -14.44 39.83 5.10
N THR A 313 -14.10 41.08 4.76
CA THR A 313 -14.96 41.96 3.95
C THR A 313 -14.95 41.64 2.46
N SER A 314 -13.93 40.96 1.97
CA SER A 314 -13.79 40.62 0.55
C SER A 314 -13.06 39.30 0.32
N ILE A 315 -13.36 38.67 -0.81
CA ILE A 315 -12.70 37.44 -1.28
C ILE A 315 -12.13 37.66 -2.68
N TYR A 316 -11.09 36.89 -3.03
CA TYR A 316 -10.45 36.91 -4.35
C TYR A 316 -10.68 35.60 -5.09
N SER A 317 -10.80 35.66 -6.40
CA SER A 317 -10.78 34.48 -7.25
C SER A 317 -9.37 33.94 -7.42
N THR A 318 -9.27 32.71 -7.93
CA THR A 318 -8.03 32.23 -8.54
C THR A 318 -7.64 33.13 -9.73
N PRO A 319 -6.35 33.26 -10.03
CA PRO A 319 -5.90 33.97 -11.22
C PRO A 319 -6.36 33.28 -12.51
N PHE A 320 -6.70 34.10 -13.49
CA PHE A 320 -6.96 33.69 -14.87
C PHE A 320 -6.23 34.61 -15.83
N TYR A 321 -6.11 34.17 -17.08
CA TYR A 321 -5.26 34.76 -18.07
C TYR A 321 -6.03 35.07 -19.35
N SER A 322 -5.57 36.11 -20.05
CA SER A 322 -6.07 36.46 -21.38
C SER A 322 -5.56 35.53 -22.48
N SER A 323 -4.38 34.95 -22.30
CA SER A 323 -3.73 33.96 -23.15
C SER A 323 -2.67 33.20 -22.35
N SER A 324 -2.04 32.16 -22.91
CA SER A 324 -0.90 31.47 -22.28
C SER A 324 0.27 32.41 -21.93
N THR A 325 0.40 33.53 -22.64
CA THR A 325 1.46 34.54 -22.46
C THR A 325 0.88 35.93 -22.16
N GLY A 326 -0.34 35.98 -21.64
CA GLY A 326 -1.13 37.20 -21.56
C GLY A 326 -1.17 37.86 -20.18
N TYR A 327 -2.04 38.87 -20.07
CA TYR A 327 -2.35 39.53 -18.80
C TYR A 327 -2.83 38.52 -17.77
N LYS A 328 -2.25 38.58 -16.57
CA LYS A 328 -2.68 37.85 -15.38
C LYS A 328 -3.69 38.70 -14.61
N MET A 329 -4.85 38.13 -14.29
CA MET A 329 -5.99 38.86 -13.76
C MET A 329 -6.68 38.05 -12.67
N CYS A 330 -7.38 38.71 -11.75
CA CYS A 330 -8.33 38.05 -10.87
C CYS A 330 -9.52 38.97 -10.56
N THR A 331 -10.52 38.45 -9.87
CA THR A 331 -11.66 39.23 -9.40
C THR A 331 -11.67 39.33 -7.89
N ARG A 332 -12.12 40.48 -7.39
CA ARG A 332 -12.36 40.72 -5.98
C ARG A 332 -13.85 40.96 -5.75
N LEU A 333 -14.45 40.17 -4.87
CA LEU A 333 -15.87 40.25 -4.55
C LEU A 333 -16.06 40.74 -3.11
N TYR A 334 -16.97 41.68 -2.93
CA TYR A 334 -17.47 42.13 -1.63
C TYR A 334 -18.94 41.73 -1.53
N LEU A 335 -19.20 40.63 -0.82
CA LEU A 335 -20.54 40.08 -0.63
C LEU A 335 -21.48 41.07 0.08
N TYR A 336 -20.94 41.91 0.96
CA TYR A 336 -21.70 42.92 1.71
C TYR A 336 -21.37 44.37 1.30
N GLY A 337 -20.85 44.53 0.08
CA GLY A 337 -20.60 45.81 -0.57
C GLY A 337 -19.34 46.55 -0.10
N ASP A 338 -18.86 47.45 -0.95
CA ASP A 338 -17.69 48.29 -0.71
C ASP A 338 -18.01 49.78 -0.89
N GLY A 339 -17.28 50.65 -0.18
CA GLY A 339 -17.41 52.10 -0.28
C GLY A 339 -18.86 52.61 -0.11
N ASN A 340 -19.35 53.37 -1.09
CA ASN A 340 -20.70 53.95 -1.07
C ASN A 340 -21.83 52.92 -1.35
N ALA A 341 -21.47 51.67 -1.66
CA ALA A 341 -22.40 50.56 -1.91
C ALA A 341 -22.45 49.57 -0.74
N ARG A 342 -21.64 49.78 0.29
CA ARG A 342 -21.58 48.97 1.51
C ARG A 342 -22.97 48.78 2.12
N ARG A 343 -23.29 47.56 2.54
CA ARG A 343 -24.58 47.14 3.15
C ARG A 343 -25.82 47.32 2.27
N THR A 344 -25.68 47.71 1.01
CA THR A 344 -26.82 47.92 0.09
C THR A 344 -26.73 47.07 -1.16
N HIS A 345 -25.51 46.87 -1.67
CA HIS A 345 -25.25 46.06 -2.86
C HIS A 345 -24.10 45.10 -2.60
N MET A 346 -24.03 44.03 -3.38
CA MET A 346 -22.81 43.27 -3.59
C MET A 346 -21.96 44.01 -4.63
N SER A 347 -20.66 44.12 -4.37
CA SER A 347 -19.71 44.85 -5.23
C SER A 347 -18.72 43.89 -5.86
N LEU A 348 -18.41 44.08 -7.15
CA LEU A 348 -17.53 43.19 -7.90
C LEU A 348 -16.47 44.00 -8.64
N PHE A 349 -15.21 43.62 -8.44
CA PHE A 349 -14.06 44.34 -8.98
C PHE A 349 -13.13 43.41 -9.76
N PHE A 350 -12.54 43.99 -10.80
CA PHE A 350 -11.45 43.42 -11.56
C PHE A 350 -10.11 43.85 -10.97
N VAL A 351 -9.13 42.96 -11.00
CA VAL A 351 -7.78 43.20 -10.51
C VAL A 351 -6.78 42.74 -11.56
N LEU A 352 -5.87 43.64 -11.93
CA LEU A 352 -4.72 43.32 -12.76
C LEU A 352 -3.58 42.87 -11.84
N LEU A 353 -3.02 41.70 -12.12
CA LEU A 353 -1.92 41.10 -11.37
C LEU A 353 -0.62 41.20 -12.15
N ARG A 354 0.51 41.23 -11.45
CA ARG A 354 1.82 41.15 -12.10
C ARG A 354 1.99 39.80 -12.80
N GLY A 355 2.17 39.84 -14.11
CA GLY A 355 2.40 38.68 -14.96
C GLY A 355 3.87 38.51 -15.30
N GLU A 356 4.25 37.28 -15.67
CA GLU A 356 5.60 36.95 -16.14
C GLU A 356 5.92 37.64 -17.48
N TYR A 357 4.90 37.83 -18.31
CA TYR A 357 5.01 38.38 -19.67
C TYR A 357 4.69 39.89 -19.74
N ASP A 358 4.55 40.59 -18.61
CA ASP A 358 4.19 42.03 -18.60
C ASP A 358 5.15 42.92 -19.41
N ALA A 359 6.37 42.48 -19.68
CA ALA A 359 7.34 43.21 -20.49
C ALA A 359 6.98 43.30 -21.98
N ILE A 360 6.21 42.33 -22.50
CA ILE A 360 5.84 42.22 -23.92
C ILE A 360 4.36 42.57 -24.16
N LEU A 361 3.62 42.91 -23.10
CA LEU A 361 2.21 43.27 -23.16
C LEU A 361 2.03 44.79 -23.29
N LYS A 362 0.93 45.19 -23.97
CA LYS A 362 0.56 46.60 -24.12
C LYS A 362 -0.08 47.12 -22.84
N PHE A 363 0.41 48.24 -22.31
CA PHE A 363 -0.21 48.95 -21.20
C PHE A 363 -0.49 50.41 -21.59
N PRO A 364 -1.49 51.07 -20.98
CA PRO A 364 -2.42 50.55 -19.97
C PRO A 364 -3.44 49.53 -20.53
N PHE A 365 -3.94 48.67 -19.65
CA PHE A 365 -5.01 47.71 -19.95
C PHE A 365 -6.29 48.48 -20.31
N HIS A 366 -6.90 48.18 -21.46
CA HIS A 366 -8.00 48.97 -22.05
C HIS A 366 -9.16 48.11 -22.60
N TYR A 367 -9.08 46.79 -22.43
CA TYR A 367 -10.11 45.87 -22.91
C TYR A 367 -11.34 45.92 -22.01
N LYS A 368 -12.53 45.87 -22.61
CA LYS A 368 -13.80 45.94 -21.86
C LYS A 368 -13.94 44.69 -20.99
N VAL A 369 -14.32 44.89 -19.73
CA VAL A 369 -14.52 43.80 -18.76
C VAL A 369 -16.02 43.64 -18.53
N THR A 370 -16.53 42.42 -18.71
CA THR A 370 -17.93 42.07 -18.48
C THR A 370 -18.03 41.04 -17.37
N PHE A 371 -18.87 41.32 -16.38
CA PHE A 371 -19.24 40.38 -15.33
C PHE A 371 -20.63 39.81 -15.61
N CYS A 372 -20.82 38.54 -15.27
CA CYS A 372 -22.07 37.83 -15.43
C CYS A 372 -22.33 36.96 -14.19
N LEU A 373 -23.33 37.30 -13.39
CA LEU A 373 -23.81 36.46 -12.30
C LEU A 373 -24.87 35.49 -12.84
N TYR A 374 -24.63 34.20 -12.68
CA TYR A 374 -25.51 33.16 -13.21
C TYR A 374 -26.76 32.96 -12.35
N ASP A 375 -27.92 33.14 -12.97
CA ASP A 375 -29.18 32.50 -12.58
C ASP A 375 -29.10 30.96 -12.71
N GLN A 376 -29.40 30.26 -11.61
CA GLN A 376 -29.38 28.80 -11.46
C GLN A 376 -30.79 28.18 -11.44
N SER A 377 -31.85 28.97 -11.63
CA SER A 377 -33.26 28.52 -11.63
C SER A 377 -33.75 27.95 -12.97
N GLY A 378 -32.88 27.89 -13.98
CA GLY A 378 -33.21 27.46 -15.34
C GLY A 378 -33.87 28.54 -16.21
N GLN A 379 -34.24 29.69 -15.65
CA GLN A 379 -34.84 30.81 -16.40
C GLN A 379 -33.81 31.64 -17.20
N GLN A 380 -32.52 31.39 -16.99
CA GLN A 380 -31.39 32.06 -17.66
C GLN A 380 -31.41 33.60 -17.52
N ARG A 381 -31.97 34.13 -16.42
CA ARG A 381 -31.98 35.57 -16.10
C ARG A 381 -30.66 36.00 -15.48
N HIS A 382 -29.56 35.76 -16.19
CA HIS A 382 -28.23 36.15 -15.72
C HIS A 382 -28.14 37.67 -15.60
N ILE A 383 -27.41 38.14 -14.59
CA ILE A 383 -27.17 39.57 -14.38
C ILE A 383 -25.83 39.91 -15.01
N LEU A 384 -25.87 40.77 -16.03
CA LEU A 384 -24.68 41.24 -16.73
C LEU A 384 -24.45 42.71 -16.44
N ASP A 385 -23.19 43.06 -16.17
CA ASP A 385 -22.74 44.44 -16.14
C ASP A 385 -21.30 44.52 -16.64
N SER A 386 -20.91 45.66 -17.20
CA SER A 386 -19.61 45.82 -17.84
C SER A 386 -19.06 47.22 -17.68
N PHE A 387 -17.74 47.34 -17.70
CA PHE A 387 -17.08 48.63 -17.71
C PHE A 387 -15.90 48.63 -18.68
N ARG A 388 -15.53 49.82 -19.15
CA ARG A 388 -14.30 50.05 -19.91
C ARG A 388 -13.25 50.63 -18.96
N PRO A 389 -12.04 50.04 -18.89
CA PRO A 389 -10.95 50.57 -18.08
C PRO A 389 -10.63 52.04 -18.39
N ASP A 390 -10.48 52.86 -17.36
CA ASP A 390 -9.94 54.22 -17.51
C ASP A 390 -8.41 54.15 -17.64
N VAL A 391 -7.89 54.41 -18.83
CA VAL A 391 -6.46 54.39 -19.14
C VAL A 391 -5.62 55.37 -18.31
N LYS A 392 -6.25 56.36 -17.66
CA LYS A 392 -5.56 57.29 -16.74
C LYS A 392 -5.45 56.72 -15.32
N SER A 393 -6.28 55.76 -14.95
CA SER A 393 -6.26 55.14 -13.63
C SER A 393 -5.01 54.28 -13.42
N THR A 394 -4.48 54.31 -12.20
CA THR A 394 -3.37 53.47 -11.77
C THR A 394 -3.75 51.98 -11.73
N SER A 395 -5.03 51.65 -11.57
CA SER A 395 -5.55 50.27 -11.59
C SER A 395 -5.21 49.48 -12.85
N PHE A 396 -5.04 50.18 -13.98
CA PHE A 396 -4.85 49.55 -15.29
C PHE A 396 -3.47 49.82 -15.91
N GLN A 397 -2.58 50.50 -15.18
CA GLN A 397 -1.19 50.65 -15.60
C GLN A 397 -0.44 49.33 -15.46
N ARG A 398 0.75 49.25 -16.05
CA ARG A 398 1.64 48.11 -15.87
C ARG A 398 1.90 47.86 -14.36
N PRO A 399 1.62 46.65 -13.85
CA PRO A 399 1.83 46.34 -12.44
C PRO A 399 3.27 46.58 -11.99
N ARG A 400 3.41 47.24 -10.83
CA ARG A 400 4.70 47.45 -10.14
C ARG A 400 4.80 46.62 -8.86
N SER A 401 3.65 46.28 -8.27
CA SER A 401 3.45 45.36 -7.15
C SER A 401 2.75 44.08 -7.65
N ASP A 402 2.56 43.09 -6.79
CA ASP A 402 1.90 41.82 -7.14
C ASP A 402 0.47 42.01 -7.66
N MET A 403 -0.22 43.05 -7.16
CA MET A 403 -1.56 43.43 -7.60
C MET A 403 -1.68 44.95 -7.73
N ASN A 404 -2.46 45.39 -8.71
CA ASN A 404 -2.93 46.76 -8.82
C ASN A 404 -4.16 47.00 -7.93
N ILE A 405 -4.53 48.27 -7.78
CA ILE A 405 -5.77 48.67 -7.10
C ILE A 405 -6.97 48.12 -7.87
N ALA A 406 -7.86 47.43 -7.17
CA ALA A 406 -9.07 46.86 -7.74
C ALA A 406 -9.99 47.95 -8.34
N SER A 407 -10.60 47.67 -9.49
CA SER A 407 -11.52 48.59 -10.17
C SER A 407 -12.67 47.82 -10.81
N GLY A 408 -13.88 48.35 -10.75
CA GLY A 408 -15.07 47.63 -11.17
C GLY A 408 -16.36 48.32 -10.74
N ILE A 409 -17.32 47.54 -10.27
CA ILE A 409 -18.73 47.95 -10.17
C ILE A 409 -19.17 47.87 -8.70
N PRO A 410 -19.16 49.01 -7.97
CA PRO A 410 -19.59 49.04 -6.56
C PRO A 410 -21.04 48.60 -6.37
N LYS A 411 -21.96 49.01 -7.25
CA LYS A 411 -23.38 48.70 -7.16
C LYS A 411 -23.79 47.62 -8.17
N PHE A 412 -23.10 46.48 -8.14
CA PHE A 412 -23.31 45.42 -9.14
C PHE A 412 -24.70 44.77 -9.00
N ILE A 413 -25.11 44.41 -7.78
CA ILE A 413 -26.45 43.88 -7.54
C ILE A 413 -26.96 44.23 -6.13
N PRO A 414 -28.21 44.69 -5.97
CA PRO A 414 -28.81 44.96 -4.67
C PRO A 414 -28.82 43.73 -3.76
N LEU A 415 -28.50 43.91 -2.48
CA LEU A 415 -28.55 42.82 -1.50
C LEU A 415 -29.96 42.28 -1.28
N THR A 416 -30.98 43.10 -1.52
CA THR A 416 -32.39 42.67 -1.47
C THR A 416 -32.73 41.56 -2.47
N ILE A 417 -31.91 41.38 -3.50
CA ILE A 417 -32.07 40.31 -4.51
C ILE A 417 -31.31 39.05 -4.09
N ILE A 418 -30.13 39.17 -3.45
CA ILE A 418 -29.26 38.03 -3.09
C ILE A 418 -29.55 37.46 -1.70
N GLN A 419 -29.92 38.28 -0.73
CA GLN A 419 -30.11 37.83 0.65
C GLN A 419 -31.29 36.87 0.89
N PRO A 420 -32.42 36.96 0.16
CA PRO A 420 -33.50 36.00 0.37
C PRO A 420 -33.05 34.55 0.12
N ASP A 421 -33.44 33.62 0.99
CA ASP A 421 -33.01 32.22 0.94
C ASP A 421 -33.37 31.49 -0.37
N ASN A 422 -34.42 31.95 -1.06
CA ASN A 422 -34.88 31.38 -2.34
C ASN A 422 -34.46 32.23 -3.56
N ASN A 423 -33.38 33.01 -3.44
CA ASN A 423 -32.87 33.75 -4.58
C ASN A 423 -32.36 32.76 -5.68
N PRO A 424 -32.51 33.11 -6.97
CA PRO A 424 -32.13 32.20 -8.05
C PRO A 424 -30.62 32.14 -8.31
N TYR A 425 -29.82 33.00 -7.68
CA TYR A 425 -28.38 33.16 -7.94
C TYR A 425 -27.48 32.35 -7.01
N VAL A 426 -28.02 31.91 -5.86
CA VAL A 426 -27.36 31.03 -4.89
C VAL A 426 -28.18 29.74 -4.76
N ARG A 427 -27.58 28.60 -5.07
CA ARG A 427 -28.18 27.26 -4.92
C ARG A 427 -27.12 26.34 -4.32
N ASP A 428 -27.54 25.44 -3.42
CA ASP A 428 -26.64 24.53 -2.69
C ASP A 428 -25.43 25.27 -2.09
N ASP A 429 -25.71 26.41 -1.45
CA ASP A 429 -24.73 27.32 -0.86
C ASP A 429 -23.58 27.72 -1.81
N THR A 430 -23.90 27.79 -3.10
CA THR A 430 -22.95 28.04 -4.19
C THR A 430 -23.48 29.10 -5.15
N MET A 431 -22.61 29.99 -5.61
CA MET A 431 -22.88 30.96 -6.67
C MET A 431 -21.80 30.91 -7.77
N PHE A 432 -22.15 31.36 -8.98
CA PHE A 432 -21.24 31.38 -10.12
C PHE A 432 -21.16 32.77 -10.75
N ILE A 433 -19.95 33.30 -10.87
CA ILE A 433 -19.65 34.58 -11.52
C ILE A 433 -18.73 34.32 -12.70
N LYS A 434 -19.17 34.67 -13.91
CA LYS A 434 -18.33 34.67 -15.10
C LYS A 434 -17.76 36.04 -15.36
N VAL A 435 -16.51 36.07 -15.77
CA VAL A 435 -15.79 37.26 -16.23
C VAL A 435 -15.36 37.03 -17.67
N ILE A 436 -15.56 38.04 -18.50
CA ILE A 436 -15.22 38.01 -19.91
C ILE A 436 -14.46 39.29 -20.22
N ILE A 437 -13.27 39.13 -20.78
CA ILE A 437 -12.48 40.22 -21.33
C ILE A 437 -12.74 40.28 -22.83
N ASP A 438 -13.26 41.41 -23.28
CA ASP A 438 -13.60 41.65 -24.69
C ASP A 438 -12.39 42.25 -25.42
N PHE A 439 -11.82 41.45 -26.31
CA PHE A 439 -10.66 41.82 -27.14
C PHE A 439 -11.05 42.30 -28.55
N ASP A 440 -12.34 42.33 -28.88
CA ASP A 440 -12.81 42.66 -30.24
C ASP A 440 -12.76 44.17 -30.52
N ASP A 441 -12.71 45.01 -29.49
CA ASP A 441 -12.61 46.47 -29.57
C ASP A 441 -11.20 46.99 -29.94
N MET A 442 -10.46 46.27 -30.79
CA MET A 442 -9.14 46.71 -31.25
C MET A 442 -9.28 47.89 -32.23
N PRO A 443 -8.63 49.06 -31.99
CA PRO A 443 -8.65 50.17 -32.92
C PRO A 443 -8.12 49.73 -34.29
N LYS A 444 -8.92 49.91 -35.35
CA LYS A 444 -8.53 49.58 -36.74
C LYS A 444 -7.22 50.26 -37.18
N THR A 445 -6.84 51.35 -36.52
CA THR A 445 -5.59 52.08 -36.73
C THR A 445 -4.34 51.30 -36.33
N LEU A 446 -4.45 50.24 -35.53
CA LEU A 446 -3.32 49.40 -35.12
C LEU A 446 -3.13 48.15 -35.97
N LEU A 447 -4.05 47.82 -36.87
CA LEU A 447 -3.96 46.66 -37.79
C LEU A 447 -2.60 46.52 -38.51
N PRO A 448 -1.95 47.60 -38.99
CA PRO A 448 -0.63 47.48 -39.62
C PRO A 448 0.49 47.03 -38.66
N TYR A 449 0.33 47.29 -37.36
CA TYR A 449 1.28 46.94 -36.29
C TYR A 449 0.94 45.62 -35.58
N VAL A 450 -0.27 45.09 -35.78
CA VAL A 450 -0.75 43.80 -35.24
C VAL A 450 0.03 42.60 -35.80
N LEU A 451 0.88 42.80 -36.81
CA LEU A 451 1.86 41.80 -37.25
C LEU A 451 2.91 41.47 -36.17
N ASN A 452 3.07 42.34 -35.17
CA ASN A 452 3.59 41.98 -33.86
C ASN A 452 2.39 41.68 -32.94
N LEU A 453 1.79 40.50 -33.10
CA LEU A 453 0.59 40.11 -32.36
C LEU A 453 0.81 40.33 -30.88
N ASN A 454 -0.04 41.16 -30.25
CA ASN A 454 0.04 41.36 -28.81
C ASN A 454 -0.15 39.99 -28.14
N PRO A 455 0.86 39.46 -27.43
CA PRO A 455 0.78 38.12 -26.87
C PRO A 455 -0.36 37.98 -25.85
N GLY A 456 -0.90 39.09 -25.35
CA GLY A 456 -2.07 39.13 -24.45
C GLY A 456 -3.43 38.99 -25.10
N ILE A 457 -3.52 38.68 -26.39
CA ILE A 457 -4.78 38.36 -27.08
C ILE A 457 -4.97 36.83 -27.09
N PRO A 458 -6.20 36.28 -26.96
CA PRO A 458 -6.46 34.85 -27.12
C PRO A 458 -5.91 34.29 -28.44
N THR A 459 -5.37 33.07 -28.43
CA THR A 459 -4.72 32.44 -29.60
C THR A 459 -5.63 32.38 -30.82
N GLU A 460 -6.92 32.08 -30.63
CA GLU A 460 -7.90 32.06 -31.72
C GLU A 460 -8.05 33.42 -32.41
N ILE A 461 -8.04 34.50 -31.62
CA ILE A 461 -8.11 35.87 -32.15
C ILE A 461 -6.80 36.22 -32.85
N GLN A 462 -5.65 35.85 -32.28
CA GLN A 462 -4.35 36.03 -32.95
C GLN A 462 -4.32 35.34 -34.32
N GLN A 463 -4.80 34.09 -34.41
CA GLN A 463 -4.89 33.34 -35.67
C GLN A 463 -5.84 34.00 -36.68
N LYS A 464 -7.02 34.43 -36.25
CA LYS A 464 -7.96 35.17 -37.11
C LYS A 464 -7.32 36.46 -37.67
N MET A 465 -6.58 37.20 -36.84
CA MET A 465 -5.88 38.41 -37.28
C MET A 465 -4.78 38.12 -38.30
N ILE A 466 -3.97 37.07 -38.08
CA ILE A 466 -2.97 36.61 -39.05
C ILE A 466 -3.64 36.26 -40.39
N GLN A 467 -4.76 35.55 -40.36
CA GLN A 467 -5.50 35.16 -41.56
C GLN A 467 -6.06 36.38 -42.31
N GLN A 468 -6.66 37.34 -41.61
CA GLN A 468 -7.18 38.57 -42.22
C GLN A 468 -6.07 39.42 -42.86
N GLU A 469 -4.95 39.60 -42.17
CA GLU A 469 -3.82 40.39 -42.67
C GLU A 469 -3.10 39.70 -43.84
N SER A 470 -2.94 38.37 -43.78
CA SER A 470 -2.40 37.61 -44.92
C SER A 470 -3.32 37.70 -46.15
N ALA A 471 -4.64 37.60 -45.97
CA ALA A 471 -5.61 37.81 -47.05
C ALA A 471 -5.55 39.24 -47.61
N ARG A 472 -5.44 40.27 -46.75
CA ARG A 472 -5.28 41.67 -47.17
C ARG A 472 -3.99 41.87 -47.98
N ARG A 473 -2.87 41.26 -47.55
CA ARG A 473 -1.58 41.33 -48.28
C ARG A 473 -1.64 40.62 -49.62
N GLN A 474 -2.31 39.47 -49.69
CA GLN A 474 -2.56 38.79 -50.97
C GLN A 474 -3.39 39.67 -51.92
N GLN A 475 -4.45 40.32 -51.42
CA GLN A 475 -5.27 41.26 -52.20
C GLN A 475 -4.47 42.49 -52.67
N GLN A 476 -3.57 43.01 -51.84
CA GLN A 476 -2.71 44.14 -52.21
C GLN A 476 -1.66 43.76 -53.25
N GLN A 477 -1.03 42.59 -53.13
CA GLN A 477 -0.08 42.08 -54.13
C GLN A 477 -0.74 41.83 -55.49
N THR A 478 -2.02 41.43 -55.52
CA THR A 478 -2.79 41.33 -56.78
C THR A 478 -3.17 42.68 -57.38
N SER A 479 -3.18 43.77 -56.59
CA SER A 479 -3.53 45.12 -57.06
C SER A 479 -2.34 45.99 -57.49
N THR A 480 -1.11 45.54 -57.25
CA THR A 480 0.12 46.24 -57.68
C THR A 480 1.01 45.32 -58.50
N SER A 481 0.65 45.11 -59.77
CA SER A 481 1.62 44.82 -60.84
C SER A 481 1.61 46.00 -61.83
N PRO A 482 2.78 46.54 -62.21
CA PRO A 482 2.87 47.74 -63.01
C PRO A 482 2.65 47.48 -64.51
N ILE A 483 2.04 48.48 -65.14
CA ILE A 483 1.96 48.70 -66.58
C ILE A 483 3.36 48.57 -67.20
N ALA A 484 3.57 47.55 -68.02
CA ALA A 484 4.67 47.49 -68.97
C ALA A 484 4.12 47.85 -70.35
N ASN A 485 4.27 49.12 -70.72
CA ASN A 485 4.22 49.53 -72.12
C ASN A 485 5.50 49.07 -72.81
N ALA A 486 5.31 48.44 -73.97
CA ALA A 486 6.34 48.10 -74.93
C ALA A 486 7.05 49.36 -75.43
N GLU A 487 8.37 49.28 -75.60
CA GLU A 487 9.09 49.54 -76.88
C GLU A 487 10.61 49.64 -76.69
N THR A 488 11.32 49.17 -77.71
CA THR A 488 12.72 49.46 -78.12
C THR A 488 13.93 48.83 -77.39
N ASP A 489 14.47 47.81 -78.06
CA ASP A 489 15.81 47.76 -78.70
C ASP A 489 17.11 47.51 -77.88
N GLN A 490 17.78 46.43 -78.29
CA GLN A 490 19.23 46.14 -78.37
C GLN A 490 20.16 46.12 -77.13
N SER A 491 20.56 44.90 -76.72
CA SER A 491 21.95 44.37 -76.63
C SER A 491 21.99 43.07 -75.78
N VAL A 492 22.04 41.86 -76.37
CA VAL A 492 23.24 41.04 -76.72
C VAL A 492 24.18 40.69 -75.54
N LYS A 493 23.97 39.51 -74.90
CA LYS A 493 24.89 38.32 -74.82
C LYS A 493 24.55 37.40 -73.61
N VAL A 494 24.05 36.16 -73.84
CA VAL A 494 24.79 34.84 -73.81
C VAL A 494 24.96 34.33 -72.36
N ASN A 495 24.68 33.10 -71.89
CA ASN A 495 24.37 31.74 -72.36
C ASN A 495 23.92 30.97 -71.06
N LEU A 496 23.21 29.84 -70.99
CA LEU A 496 23.38 28.53 -71.62
C LEU A 496 22.12 27.69 -71.31
N GLN A 497 21.53 27.09 -72.35
CA GLN A 497 20.80 25.83 -72.26
C GLN A 497 21.68 24.73 -72.84
N GLN A 498 21.80 23.61 -72.12
CA GLN A 498 22.08 22.23 -72.55
C GLN A 498 22.40 21.43 -71.26
N ALA A 499 21.93 20.21 -70.98
CA ALA A 499 21.34 19.18 -71.82
C ALA A 499 20.63 18.11 -70.94
N ASN A 500 19.66 17.39 -71.54
CA ASN A 500 19.43 15.92 -71.57
C ASN A 500 19.61 15.06 -70.28
N ALA A 501 18.86 13.99 -69.97
CA ALA A 501 17.85 13.19 -70.67
C ALA A 501 17.34 12.04 -69.74
N LEU A 502 16.11 11.54 -69.98
CA LEU A 502 15.65 10.12 -69.98
C LEU A 502 15.72 9.30 -68.65
N LEU A 503 14.72 8.55 -68.14
CA LEU A 503 13.73 7.63 -68.74
C LEU A 503 12.61 7.25 -67.73
N ASN A 504 11.48 6.79 -68.26
CA ASN A 504 10.27 6.28 -67.60
C ASN A 504 10.34 4.78 -67.20
N ILE A 505 9.76 4.44 -66.01
CA ILE A 505 8.75 3.36 -65.62
C ILE A 505 9.12 1.88 -65.98
N PRO A 506 8.84 0.78 -65.19
CA PRO A 506 7.53 0.42 -64.59
C PRO A 506 7.44 -0.51 -63.34
N ALA A 507 6.19 -0.79 -62.92
CA ALA A 507 5.75 -1.73 -61.90
C ALA A 507 5.24 -3.07 -62.49
N ASN A 508 5.43 -4.22 -61.80
CA ASN A 508 4.39 -5.11 -61.20
C ASN A 508 4.94 -6.50 -60.76
N MET A 509 4.43 -7.03 -59.61
CA MET A 509 4.31 -8.43 -59.09
C MET A 509 5.56 -9.37 -59.08
N ASP A 510 5.83 -10.26 -58.10
CA ASP A 510 4.98 -11.03 -57.17
C ASP A 510 5.81 -11.74 -56.06
N ASN A 511 5.10 -12.11 -54.97
CA ASN A 511 5.29 -13.25 -54.05
C ASN A 511 6.41 -13.38 -52.96
N LYS A 512 5.91 -13.43 -51.70
CA LYS A 512 6.04 -14.47 -50.65
C LYS A 512 7.26 -14.56 -49.68
N LEU A 513 6.86 -14.68 -48.38
CA LEU A 513 7.57 -15.20 -47.18
C LEU A 513 8.76 -14.36 -46.68
N SER A 514 9.03 -14.13 -45.40
CA SER A 514 8.52 -14.61 -44.11
C SER A 514 9.05 -13.70 -42.98
N ASP A 515 8.31 -13.71 -41.88
CA ASP A 515 8.48 -13.20 -40.50
C ASP A 515 9.91 -13.18 -39.84
N PRO A 516 10.06 -12.65 -38.60
CA PRO A 516 11.08 -11.65 -38.24
C PRO A 516 12.08 -12.12 -37.17
N THR A 517 13.24 -11.47 -37.06
CA THR A 517 14.09 -11.57 -35.86
C THR A 517 14.95 -10.33 -35.63
N ASN A 518 14.81 -9.76 -34.42
CA ASN A 518 15.88 -9.35 -33.51
C ASN A 518 17.09 -8.56 -34.06
N ASN A 519 17.29 -7.33 -33.59
CA ASN A 519 18.03 -7.11 -32.33
C ASN A 519 18.18 -5.62 -32.02
N THR A 520 17.67 -5.27 -30.84
CA THR A 520 18.23 -4.38 -29.82
C THR A 520 19.73 -4.10 -29.98
N ILE A 521 20.19 -2.85 -29.72
CA ILE A 521 21.22 -2.53 -28.71
C ILE A 521 21.61 -1.03 -28.72
N ASN A 522 21.49 -0.46 -27.51
CA ASN A 522 22.24 0.62 -26.85
C ASN A 522 22.17 2.06 -27.41
N ARG A 523 21.68 3.03 -26.60
CA ARG A 523 22.25 3.61 -25.34
C ARG A 523 23.61 4.27 -25.55
N ILE A 524 23.66 5.55 -25.15
CA ILE A 524 24.55 6.20 -24.16
C ILE A 524 24.40 7.72 -24.46
N ALA A 525 23.67 8.46 -23.62
CA ALA A 525 24.13 9.15 -22.41
C ALA A 525 25.04 10.35 -22.73
N ASP A 526 24.64 11.54 -22.30
CA ASP A 526 25.02 12.08 -20.98
C ASP A 526 23.86 12.89 -20.38
#